data_AF-A0AAE5YIY4-F1
#
_entry.id   AF-A0AAE5YIY4-F1
#
_cell.length_a   1.000
_cell.length_b   1.000
_cell.length_c   1.000
_cell.angle_alpha   90.00
_cell.angle_beta   90.00
_cell.angle_gamma   90.00
#
_symmetry.space_group_name_H-M   'P 1'
#
loop_
_entity.id
_entity.type
_entity.pdbx_description
1 polymer ?
#
loop_
_entity_poly.entity_id
_entity_poly.type
_entity_poly.pdbx_seq_one_letter_code
_entity_poly.pdbx_strand_id
1 'polypeptide(L)'
;MNIKFNGKKINTNFDNTLDFFKSVSKNENDVWIVNGFATKERLNLNENDELFCIEKNKMPPYEALDAMMRARHTPKLHDSLKKASVAICGLGGLGSHIAIMLARSGVGRLHLIDFDVVEPSNLNRQAYMIDDLGKFKSDALKEQILKINPFIKVFSQILKIEKENIKDLFVDDDIVCEAFDSAKYKAILAQNFHKFYPQKPLICGSGLAGYGNSNEIQTKKIANNFYVCGDLKNEAKVGNGLMAPRVNICAAHQANLVLELLASKNNG
;
A
#
# COMPACT_ATOMS: atom_id res chain seq x y z
N MET A 1 25.72 20.26 -20.28
CA MET A 1 25.60 19.11 -19.35
C MET A 1 24.30 18.39 -19.60
N ASN A 2 24.24 17.06 -19.57
CA ASN A 2 23.00 16.33 -19.76
C ASN A 2 22.32 16.06 -18.41
N ILE A 3 21.05 16.44 -18.30
CA ILE A 3 20.20 16.20 -17.12
C ILE A 3 18.89 15.55 -17.57
N LYS A 4 18.08 15.12 -16.61
CA LYS A 4 16.71 14.65 -16.87
C LYS A 4 15.71 15.62 -16.28
N PHE A 5 14.99 16.34 -17.13
CA PHE A 5 13.95 17.28 -16.71
C PHE A 5 12.55 16.75 -17.05
N ASN A 6 11.67 16.69 -16.05
CA ASN A 6 10.30 16.16 -16.19
C ASN A 6 10.28 14.79 -16.90
N GLY A 7 11.20 13.90 -16.54
CA GLY A 7 11.32 12.57 -17.10
C GLY A 7 12.10 12.47 -18.43
N LYS A 8 12.40 13.59 -19.10
CA LYS A 8 13.06 13.62 -20.41
C LYS A 8 14.52 14.04 -20.30
N LYS A 9 15.41 13.37 -21.04
CA LYS A 9 16.81 13.78 -21.16
C LYS A 9 16.89 15.09 -21.94
N ILE A 10 17.60 16.07 -21.39
CA ILE A 10 17.86 17.36 -22.03
C ILE A 10 19.32 17.76 -21.84
N ASN A 11 19.84 18.60 -22.72
CA ASN A 11 21.11 19.28 -22.50
C ASN A 11 20.83 20.69 -21.95
N THR A 12 21.59 21.09 -20.93
CA THR A 12 21.48 22.39 -20.28
C THR A 12 22.86 23.04 -20.17
N ASN A 13 22.88 24.36 -20.29
CA ASN A 13 24.05 25.22 -20.04
C ASN A 13 23.97 25.92 -18.67
N PHE A 14 22.93 25.63 -17.87
CA PHE A 14 22.80 26.17 -16.53
C PHE A 14 23.67 25.38 -15.54
N ASP A 15 24.38 26.10 -14.67
CA ASP A 15 25.25 25.51 -13.65
C ASP A 15 24.52 25.26 -12.32
N ASN A 16 23.30 25.81 -12.14
CA ASN A 16 22.56 25.69 -10.89
C ASN A 16 21.04 25.55 -11.09
N THR A 17 20.40 24.92 -10.11
CA THR A 17 18.97 24.58 -10.09
C THR A 17 18.07 25.81 -10.13
N LEU A 18 18.41 26.87 -9.39
CA LEU A 18 17.59 28.07 -9.28
C LEU A 18 17.44 28.78 -10.62
N ASP A 19 18.55 29.00 -11.32
CA ASP A 19 18.55 29.68 -12.62
C ASP A 19 17.88 28.79 -13.68
N PHE A 20 18.13 27.48 -13.65
CA PHE A 20 17.44 26.52 -14.52
C PHE A 20 15.92 26.56 -14.30
N PHE A 21 15.43 26.41 -13.07
CA PHE A 21 14.00 26.37 -12.80
C PHE A 21 13.30 27.69 -13.11
N LYS A 22 13.93 28.84 -12.85
CA LYS A 22 13.39 30.14 -13.26
C LYS A 22 13.24 30.27 -14.78
N SER A 23 14.05 29.57 -15.57
CA SER A 23 13.92 29.57 -17.03
C SER A 23 12.72 28.76 -17.55
N VAL A 24 12.27 27.74 -16.80
CA VAL A 24 11.21 26.81 -17.22
C VAL A 24 9.89 26.98 -16.45
N SER A 25 9.93 27.56 -15.26
CA SER A 25 8.79 27.79 -14.38
C SER A 25 8.46 29.28 -14.34
N LYS A 26 7.26 29.64 -14.79
CA LYS A 26 6.77 31.03 -14.79
C LYS A 26 6.09 31.42 -13.47
N ASN A 27 5.87 30.45 -12.59
CA ASN A 27 5.17 30.64 -11.32
C ASN A 27 6.11 30.25 -10.17
N GLU A 28 6.48 31.23 -9.36
CA GLU A 28 7.37 31.02 -8.21
C GLU A 28 6.83 30.01 -7.20
N ASN A 29 5.51 29.78 -7.20
CA ASN A 29 4.85 28.81 -6.31
C ASN A 29 4.84 27.36 -6.84
N ASP A 30 5.37 27.09 -8.03
CA ASP A 30 5.52 25.72 -8.53
C ASP A 30 6.41 24.91 -7.59
N VAL A 31 6.19 23.61 -7.47
CA VAL A 31 7.05 22.75 -6.66
C VAL A 31 8.22 22.30 -7.53
N TRP A 32 9.43 22.64 -7.11
CA TRP A 32 10.67 22.21 -7.77
C TRP A 32 11.28 21.06 -7.00
N ILE A 33 11.71 20.04 -7.72
CA ILE A 33 12.25 18.81 -7.16
C ILE A 33 13.60 18.57 -7.81
N VAL A 34 14.61 18.30 -6.99
CA VAL A 34 15.98 17.98 -7.39
C VAL A 34 16.33 16.64 -6.77
N ASN A 35 16.62 15.65 -7.60
CA ASN A 35 16.92 14.27 -7.18
C ASN A 35 15.90 13.73 -6.17
N GLY A 36 14.62 14.09 -6.41
CA GLY A 36 13.45 13.71 -5.64
C GLY A 36 13.22 14.49 -4.31
N PHE A 37 14.08 15.43 -3.96
CA PHE A 37 13.84 16.36 -2.85
C PHE A 37 13.21 17.67 -3.33
N ALA A 38 12.12 18.08 -2.70
CA ALA A 38 11.48 19.36 -3.00
C ALA A 38 12.32 20.51 -2.40
N THR A 39 12.82 21.40 -3.24
CA THR A 39 13.69 22.51 -2.80
C THR A 39 13.62 23.70 -3.75
N LYS A 40 13.79 24.90 -3.21
CA LYS A 40 13.93 26.17 -3.96
C LYS A 40 15.35 26.74 -3.87
N GLU A 41 16.26 26.00 -3.25
CA GLU A 41 17.63 26.44 -3.03
C GLU A 41 18.43 26.43 -4.33
N ARG A 42 19.46 27.29 -4.37
CA ARG A 42 20.46 27.33 -5.45
C ARG A 42 21.48 26.21 -5.21
N LEU A 43 21.29 25.07 -5.87
CA LEU A 43 22.18 23.92 -5.82
C LEU A 43 22.95 23.83 -7.15
N ASN A 44 24.19 23.35 -7.09
CA ASN A 44 24.96 23.05 -8.31
C ASN A 44 24.29 21.90 -9.07
N LEU A 45 24.14 22.07 -10.38
CA LEU A 45 23.67 21.01 -11.26
C LEU A 45 24.82 20.12 -11.68
N ASN A 46 24.58 18.81 -11.71
CA ASN A 46 25.54 17.78 -12.10
C ASN A 46 24.98 16.93 -13.26
N GLU A 47 25.88 16.25 -13.97
CA GLU A 47 25.51 15.33 -15.05
C GLU A 47 24.60 14.22 -14.50
N ASN A 48 23.49 13.96 -15.21
CA ASN A 48 22.42 13.02 -14.86
C ASN A 48 21.51 13.41 -13.69
N ASP A 49 21.56 14.65 -13.16
CA ASP A 49 20.58 15.10 -12.17
C ASP A 49 19.14 14.95 -12.71
N GLU A 50 18.23 14.50 -11.83
CA GLU A 50 16.79 14.41 -12.11
C GLU A 50 16.05 15.61 -11.52
N LEU A 51 15.46 16.43 -12.38
CA LEU A 51 14.73 17.64 -12.02
C LEU A 51 13.26 17.50 -12.41
N PHE A 52 12.37 17.95 -11.53
CA PHE A 52 10.95 18.10 -11.86
C PHE A 52 10.42 19.47 -11.46
N CYS A 53 9.60 20.06 -12.34
CA CYS A 53 8.82 21.25 -12.03
C CYS A 53 7.34 20.86 -12.09
N ILE A 54 6.66 20.93 -10.94
CA ILE A 54 5.25 20.60 -10.80
C ILE A 54 4.47 21.89 -10.61
N GLU A 55 3.53 22.14 -11.52
CA GLU A 55 2.61 23.27 -11.38
C GLU A 55 1.78 23.15 -10.10
N LYS A 56 1.68 24.23 -9.33
CA LYS A 56 0.91 24.24 -8.09
C LYS A 56 -0.54 23.80 -8.34
N ASN A 57 -1.05 22.93 -7.45
CA ASN A 57 -2.41 22.38 -7.48
C ASN A 57 -2.75 21.51 -8.71
N LYS A 58 -1.78 21.12 -9.53
CA LYS A 58 -1.98 20.15 -10.61
C LYS A 58 -1.39 18.79 -10.24
N MET A 59 -2.02 17.73 -10.72
CA MET A 59 -1.47 16.39 -10.59
C MET A 59 -0.17 16.30 -11.41
N PRO A 60 0.96 15.92 -10.81
CA PRO A 60 2.20 15.72 -11.55
C PRO A 60 2.08 14.54 -12.54
N PRO A 61 2.89 14.54 -13.61
CA PRO A 61 3.04 13.35 -14.46
C PRO A 61 3.58 12.18 -13.62
N TYR A 62 3.36 10.96 -14.11
CA TYR A 62 3.73 9.74 -13.40
C TYR A 62 5.21 9.72 -12.98
N GLU A 63 6.10 10.09 -13.90
CA GLU A 63 7.54 10.06 -13.69
C GLU A 63 7.97 11.01 -12.56
N ALA A 64 7.26 12.12 -12.41
CA ALA A 64 7.49 13.08 -11.34
C ALA A 64 7.01 12.52 -9.99
N LEU A 65 5.81 11.94 -9.93
CA LEU A 65 5.33 11.32 -8.70
C LEU A 65 6.22 10.13 -8.29
N ASP A 66 6.63 9.31 -9.24
CA ASP A 66 7.52 8.18 -9.01
C ASP A 66 8.89 8.63 -8.47
N ALA A 67 9.47 9.69 -9.04
CA ALA A 67 10.71 10.27 -8.52
C ALA A 67 10.55 10.86 -7.11
N MET A 68 9.40 11.51 -6.81
CA MET A 68 9.10 12.01 -5.46
C MET A 68 8.98 10.87 -4.44
N MET A 69 8.26 9.81 -4.80
CA MET A 69 8.14 8.63 -3.94
C MET A 69 9.50 7.97 -3.74
N ARG A 70 10.31 7.82 -4.80
CA ARG A 70 11.69 7.28 -4.71
C ARG A 70 12.58 8.02 -3.72
N ALA A 71 12.51 9.34 -3.64
CA ALA A 71 13.36 10.11 -2.73
C ALA A 71 12.80 10.24 -1.30
N ARG A 72 11.49 10.08 -1.11
CA ARG A 72 10.88 10.04 0.22
C ARG A 72 10.95 8.65 0.86
N HIS A 73 11.00 7.60 0.04
CA HIS A 73 11.19 6.24 0.49
C HIS A 73 12.67 5.91 0.64
N THR A 74 12.99 4.93 1.47
CA THR A 74 14.36 4.39 1.57
C THR A 74 14.83 3.96 0.18
N PRO A 75 15.99 4.44 -0.32
CA PRO A 75 16.52 4.04 -1.61
C PRO A 75 16.59 2.49 -1.73
N LYS A 76 16.23 1.94 -2.90
CA LYS A 76 15.99 0.50 -3.20
C LYS A 76 14.65 -0.09 -2.74
N LEU A 77 14.02 0.43 -1.67
CA LEU A 77 12.70 -0.07 -1.25
C LEU A 77 11.63 0.25 -2.30
N HIS A 78 11.61 1.49 -2.82
CA HIS A 78 10.60 1.93 -3.79
C HIS A 78 10.51 1.03 -5.03
N ASP A 79 11.65 0.67 -5.63
CA ASP A 79 11.67 -0.18 -6.82
C ASP A 79 11.15 -1.60 -6.53
N SER A 80 11.35 -2.07 -5.30
CA SER A 80 10.83 -3.35 -4.82
C SER A 80 9.30 -3.30 -4.71
N LEU A 81 8.79 -2.26 -4.05
CA LEU A 81 7.35 -2.07 -3.84
C LEU A 81 6.62 -1.90 -5.17
N LYS A 82 7.17 -1.09 -6.08
CA LYS A 82 6.60 -0.82 -7.40
C LYS A 82 6.46 -2.05 -8.29
N LYS A 83 7.31 -3.07 -8.10
CA LYS A 83 7.23 -4.33 -8.85
C LYS A 83 6.35 -5.37 -8.16
N ALA A 84 6.07 -5.19 -6.88
CA ALA A 84 5.38 -6.18 -6.07
C ALA A 84 3.87 -6.21 -6.33
N SER A 85 3.29 -7.40 -6.20
CA SER A 85 1.84 -7.64 -6.12
C SER A 85 1.45 -8.17 -4.75
N VAL A 86 0.44 -7.58 -4.12
CA VAL A 86 -0.05 -8.00 -2.81
C VAL A 86 -1.54 -8.30 -2.87
N ALA A 87 -1.92 -9.52 -2.48
CA ALA A 87 -3.31 -9.91 -2.33
C ALA A 87 -3.84 -9.60 -0.94
N ILE A 88 -5.07 -9.12 -0.85
CA ILE A 88 -5.75 -8.80 0.40
C ILE A 88 -7.10 -9.50 0.39
N CYS A 89 -7.25 -10.47 1.29
CA CYS A 89 -8.41 -11.35 1.38
C CYS A 89 -9.30 -10.93 2.56
N GLY A 90 -10.48 -10.43 2.24
CA GLY A 90 -11.34 -9.73 3.19
C GLY A 90 -10.95 -8.25 3.27
N LEU A 91 -11.91 -7.38 2.98
CA LEU A 91 -11.76 -5.92 2.88
C LEU A 91 -12.61 -5.22 3.96
N GLY A 92 -12.80 -5.89 5.09
CA GLY A 92 -13.37 -5.29 6.29
C GLY A 92 -12.41 -4.31 6.97
N GLY A 93 -12.44 -4.25 8.31
CA GLY A 93 -11.63 -3.30 9.08
C GLY A 93 -10.13 -3.45 8.81
N LEU A 94 -9.60 -4.67 8.83
CA LEU A 94 -8.17 -4.89 8.56
C LEU A 94 -7.83 -4.61 7.09
N GLY A 95 -8.46 -5.33 6.17
CA GLY A 95 -8.07 -5.34 4.76
C GLY A 95 -8.23 -3.99 4.07
N SER A 96 -9.30 -3.24 4.38
CA SER A 96 -9.49 -1.91 3.79
C SER A 96 -8.35 -0.96 4.16
N HIS A 97 -7.94 -0.93 5.42
CA HIS A 97 -6.82 -0.10 5.88
C HIS A 97 -5.47 -0.61 5.38
N ILE A 98 -5.24 -1.93 5.31
CA ILE A 98 -4.03 -2.51 4.68
C ILE A 98 -3.90 -2.02 3.24
N ALA A 99 -4.96 -2.10 2.44
CA ALA A 99 -4.93 -1.71 1.03
C ALA A 99 -4.59 -0.23 0.85
N ILE A 100 -5.20 0.64 1.67
CA ILE A 100 -4.94 2.09 1.65
C ILE A 100 -3.49 2.38 2.04
N MET A 101 -2.97 1.74 3.09
CA MET A 101 -1.58 1.94 3.51
C MET A 101 -0.59 1.49 2.42
N LEU A 102 -0.79 0.29 1.84
CA LEU A 102 0.07 -0.21 0.77
C LEU A 102 0.01 0.63 -0.51
N ALA A 103 -1.17 1.15 -0.85
CA ALA A 103 -1.34 2.07 -1.98
C ALA A 103 -0.55 3.37 -1.79
N ARG A 104 -0.57 3.92 -0.57
CA ARG A 104 0.20 5.12 -0.18
C ARG A 104 1.71 4.86 -0.14
N SER A 105 2.12 3.65 0.24
CA SER A 105 3.51 3.21 0.25
C SER A 105 4.07 2.92 -1.15
N GLY A 106 3.24 2.93 -2.20
CA GLY A 106 3.71 2.74 -3.58
C GLY A 106 3.90 1.28 -4.00
N VAL A 107 3.16 0.34 -3.39
CA VAL A 107 3.03 -1.02 -3.93
C VAL A 107 2.48 -0.94 -5.36
N GLY A 108 3.05 -1.71 -6.28
CA GLY A 108 2.74 -1.61 -7.71
C GLY A 108 1.39 -2.21 -8.10
N ARG A 109 1.02 -3.31 -7.44
CA ARG A 109 -0.24 -4.01 -7.69
C ARG A 109 -0.92 -4.45 -6.40
N LEU A 110 -2.22 -4.18 -6.31
CA LEU A 110 -3.10 -4.71 -5.26
C LEU A 110 -4.16 -5.62 -5.87
N HIS A 111 -4.30 -6.80 -5.30
CA HIS A 111 -5.36 -7.75 -5.60
C HIS A 111 -6.35 -7.77 -4.43
N LEU A 112 -7.53 -7.21 -4.62
CA LEU A 112 -8.55 -6.99 -3.60
C LEU A 112 -9.66 -8.05 -3.73
N ILE A 113 -9.84 -8.87 -2.69
CA ILE A 113 -10.78 -10.00 -2.73
C ILE A 113 -11.78 -9.87 -1.59
N ASP A 114 -13.04 -9.57 -1.93
CA ASP A 114 -14.17 -9.56 -0.98
C ASP A 114 -15.48 -9.66 -1.77
N PHE A 115 -16.47 -10.39 -1.22
CA PHE A 115 -17.77 -10.60 -1.84
C PHE A 115 -18.90 -9.78 -1.20
N ASP A 116 -18.64 -9.13 -0.06
CA ASP A 116 -19.63 -8.33 0.66
C ASP A 116 -19.82 -6.95 0.03
N VAL A 117 -20.92 -6.32 0.42
CA VAL A 117 -21.22 -4.91 0.13
C VAL A 117 -20.93 -4.03 1.35
N VAL A 118 -20.76 -2.73 1.12
CA VAL A 118 -20.58 -1.74 2.18
C VAL A 118 -21.92 -1.47 2.88
N GLU A 119 -21.93 -1.66 4.20
CA GLU A 119 -23.11 -1.44 5.05
C GLU A 119 -22.90 -0.33 6.09
N PRO A 120 -23.95 0.30 6.64
CA PRO A 120 -23.81 1.34 7.66
C PRO A 120 -23.02 0.89 8.90
N SER A 121 -23.17 -0.38 9.29
CA SER A 121 -22.47 -1.01 10.42
C SER A 121 -20.93 -1.10 10.22
N ASN A 122 -20.45 -0.85 9.00
CA ASN A 122 -19.04 -0.95 8.62
C ASN A 122 -18.30 0.38 8.81
N LEU A 123 -19.00 1.51 8.68
CA LEU A 123 -18.43 2.86 8.62
C LEU A 123 -17.68 3.26 9.90
N ASN A 124 -17.95 2.60 11.03
CA ASN A 124 -17.30 2.89 12.30
C ASN A 124 -15.82 2.49 12.36
N ARG A 125 -15.33 1.65 11.43
CA ARG A 125 -13.97 1.08 11.49
C ARG A 125 -13.35 0.69 10.15
N GLN A 126 -14.12 0.58 9.09
CA GLN A 126 -13.63 0.21 7.75
C GLN A 126 -13.35 1.49 6.94
N ALA A 127 -12.41 1.43 5.98
CA ALA A 127 -12.04 2.59 5.16
C ALA A 127 -13.09 2.87 4.06
N TYR A 128 -14.36 3.00 4.42
CA TYR A 128 -15.45 3.31 3.50
C TYR A 128 -16.12 4.63 3.86
N MET A 129 -16.65 5.32 2.86
CA MET A 129 -17.41 6.55 3.04
C MET A 129 -18.91 6.27 2.99
N ILE A 130 -19.73 7.23 3.43
CA ILE A 130 -21.19 7.14 3.34
C ILE A 130 -21.62 6.93 1.88
N ASP A 131 -20.94 7.57 0.93
CA ASP A 131 -21.24 7.47 -0.51
C ASP A 131 -20.90 6.09 -1.11
N ASP A 132 -20.25 5.21 -0.35
CA ASP A 132 -19.92 3.85 -0.80
C ASP A 132 -20.99 2.82 -0.42
N LEU A 133 -22.00 3.20 0.38
CA LEU A 133 -23.06 2.29 0.81
C LEU A 133 -23.74 1.57 -0.36
N GLY A 134 -23.88 0.25 -0.24
CA GLY A 134 -24.49 -0.62 -1.26
C GLY A 134 -23.56 -1.05 -2.38
N LYS A 135 -22.34 -0.49 -2.50
CA LYS A 135 -21.33 -0.98 -3.45
C LYS A 135 -20.65 -2.24 -2.90
N PHE A 136 -20.13 -3.08 -3.79
CA PHE A 136 -19.19 -4.12 -3.38
C PHE A 136 -17.97 -3.49 -2.72
N LYS A 137 -17.54 -4.05 -1.59
CA LYS A 137 -16.39 -3.59 -0.81
C LYS A 137 -15.12 -3.49 -1.65
N SER A 138 -14.92 -4.46 -2.56
CA SER A 138 -13.77 -4.53 -3.46
C SER A 138 -13.76 -3.41 -4.49
N ASP A 139 -14.90 -3.04 -5.05
CA ASP A 139 -15.01 -1.96 -6.03
C ASP A 139 -14.96 -0.58 -5.39
N ALA A 140 -15.68 -0.36 -4.27
CA ALA A 140 -15.61 0.90 -3.52
C ALA A 140 -14.16 1.22 -3.09
N LEU A 141 -13.45 0.22 -2.59
CA LEU A 141 -12.06 0.40 -2.17
C LEU A 141 -11.12 0.65 -3.36
N LYS A 142 -11.34 -0.02 -4.49
CA LYS A 142 -10.61 0.25 -5.74
C LYS A 142 -10.78 1.70 -6.20
N GLU A 143 -12.01 2.22 -6.20
CA GLU A 143 -12.28 3.62 -6.56
C GLU A 143 -11.52 4.58 -5.65
N GLN A 144 -11.52 4.34 -4.33
CA GLN A 144 -10.77 5.16 -3.38
C GLN A 144 -9.25 5.07 -3.59
N ILE A 145 -8.71 3.87 -3.81
CA ILE A 145 -7.28 3.66 -4.04
C ILE A 145 -6.82 4.40 -5.29
N LEU A 146 -7.59 4.39 -6.38
CA LEU A 146 -7.24 5.11 -7.59
C LEU A 146 -7.27 6.63 -7.42
N LYS A 147 -8.06 7.16 -6.48
CA LYS A 147 -8.00 8.58 -6.07
C LYS A 147 -6.76 8.90 -5.24
N ILE A 148 -6.22 7.93 -4.50
CA ILE A 148 -5.02 8.09 -3.66
C ILE A 148 -3.75 7.96 -4.50
N ASN A 149 -3.69 6.94 -5.35
CA ASN A 149 -2.55 6.64 -6.21
C ASN A 149 -3.07 6.16 -7.57
N PRO A 150 -3.24 7.04 -8.56
CA PRO A 150 -3.80 6.66 -9.86
C PRO A 150 -2.88 5.77 -10.71
N PHE A 151 -1.65 5.51 -10.26
CA PHE A 151 -0.66 4.75 -10.99
C PHE A 151 -0.50 3.31 -10.51
N ILE A 152 -1.19 2.95 -9.42
CA ILE A 152 -1.24 1.58 -8.92
C ILE A 152 -2.16 0.73 -9.79
N LYS A 153 -1.77 -0.52 -10.03
CA LYS A 153 -2.67 -1.51 -10.66
C LYS A 153 -3.55 -2.11 -9.59
N VAL A 154 -4.86 -1.93 -9.70
CA VAL A 154 -5.83 -2.54 -8.77
C VAL A 154 -6.69 -3.55 -9.50
N PHE A 155 -6.62 -4.79 -9.05
CA PHE A 155 -7.47 -5.88 -9.49
C PHE A 155 -8.45 -6.21 -8.36
N SER A 156 -9.75 -5.98 -8.57
CA SER A 156 -10.81 -6.33 -7.63
C SER A 156 -11.50 -7.62 -8.09
N GLN A 157 -11.79 -8.51 -7.14
CA GLN A 157 -12.59 -9.71 -7.36
C GLN A 157 -13.68 -9.82 -6.30
N ILE A 158 -14.92 -9.93 -6.78
CA ILE A 158 -16.09 -10.26 -5.97
C ILE A 158 -16.11 -11.79 -5.84
N LEU A 159 -15.31 -12.30 -4.92
CA LEU A 159 -15.06 -13.73 -4.80
C LEU A 159 -15.03 -14.15 -3.34
N LYS A 160 -15.64 -15.31 -3.07
CA LYS A 160 -15.53 -16.02 -1.81
C LYS A 160 -14.42 -17.06 -1.90
N ILE A 161 -13.50 -17.05 -0.93
CA ILE A 161 -12.40 -18.02 -0.91
C ILE A 161 -12.92 -19.38 -0.47
N GLU A 162 -12.65 -20.39 -1.30
CA GLU A 162 -12.98 -21.78 -1.07
C GLU A 162 -11.74 -22.63 -1.35
N LYS A 163 -11.68 -23.85 -0.83
CA LYS A 163 -10.48 -24.69 -0.94
C LYS A 163 -10.09 -24.91 -2.41
N GLU A 164 -11.10 -24.99 -3.28
CA GLU A 164 -11.02 -25.31 -4.69
C GLU A 164 -10.40 -24.18 -5.51
N ASN A 165 -10.58 -22.92 -5.10
CA ASN A 165 -10.09 -21.77 -5.87
C ASN A 165 -8.71 -21.25 -5.41
N ILE A 166 -8.26 -21.59 -4.19
CA ILE A 166 -6.97 -21.11 -3.64
C ILE A 166 -5.82 -21.40 -4.60
N LYS A 167 -5.80 -22.57 -5.25
CA LYS A 167 -4.70 -23.00 -6.12
C LYS A 167 -4.39 -21.98 -7.21
N ASP A 168 -5.39 -21.37 -7.81
CA ASP A 168 -5.22 -20.49 -8.98
C ASP A 168 -5.34 -19.00 -8.62
N LEU A 169 -5.82 -18.68 -7.41
CA LEU A 169 -6.18 -17.33 -7.00
C LEU A 169 -4.99 -16.38 -6.82
N PHE A 170 -3.85 -16.88 -6.35
CA PHE A 170 -2.72 -16.06 -5.92
C PHE A 170 -1.47 -16.23 -6.79
N VAL A 171 -1.60 -16.70 -8.03
CA VAL A 171 -0.47 -17.05 -8.90
C VAL A 171 0.48 -15.86 -9.10
N ASP A 172 -0.08 -14.68 -9.36
CA ASP A 172 0.67 -13.46 -9.65
C ASP A 172 1.03 -12.62 -8.40
N ASP A 173 0.60 -13.05 -7.22
CA ASP A 173 0.80 -12.30 -5.98
C ASP A 173 2.07 -12.72 -5.25
N ASP A 174 2.86 -11.76 -4.77
CA ASP A 174 4.12 -12.01 -4.05
C ASP A 174 3.89 -12.35 -2.59
N ILE A 175 2.87 -11.73 -1.99
CA ILE A 175 2.49 -11.81 -0.57
C ILE A 175 0.96 -11.80 -0.48
N VAL A 176 0.41 -12.57 0.46
CA VAL A 176 -1.03 -12.60 0.75
C VAL A 176 -1.31 -12.14 2.17
N CYS A 177 -2.15 -11.13 2.31
CA CYS A 177 -2.71 -10.67 3.58
C CYS A 177 -4.10 -11.27 3.77
N GLU A 178 -4.27 -12.02 4.85
CA GLU A 178 -5.56 -12.52 5.30
C GLU A 178 -6.16 -11.58 6.34
N ALA A 179 -7.40 -11.17 6.09
CA ALA A 179 -8.12 -10.14 6.85
C ALA A 179 -9.62 -10.48 6.98
N PHE A 180 -9.97 -11.76 7.04
CA PHE A 180 -11.34 -12.21 7.26
C PHE A 180 -11.76 -12.03 8.72
N ASP A 181 -13.03 -11.70 8.92
CA ASP A 181 -13.71 -11.72 10.21
C ASP A 181 -14.11 -13.15 10.62
N SER A 182 -14.45 -14.00 9.66
CA SER A 182 -14.87 -15.37 9.89
C SER A 182 -13.69 -16.30 10.19
N ALA A 183 -13.72 -16.92 11.36
CA ALA A 183 -12.79 -18.00 11.72
C ALA A 183 -12.78 -19.15 10.69
N LYS A 184 -13.93 -19.41 10.03
CA LYS A 184 -14.05 -20.45 8.98
C LYS A 184 -13.18 -20.11 7.76
N TYR A 185 -13.32 -18.93 7.17
CA TYR A 185 -12.54 -18.56 5.97
C TYR A 185 -11.06 -18.39 6.29
N LYS A 186 -10.75 -17.86 7.48
CA LYS A 186 -9.36 -17.84 8.00
C LYS A 186 -8.75 -19.24 8.03
N ALA A 187 -9.46 -20.22 8.59
CA ALA A 187 -9.00 -21.60 8.63
C ALA A 187 -8.85 -22.22 7.23
N ILE A 188 -9.82 -22.00 6.33
CA ILE A 188 -9.76 -22.48 4.95
C ILE A 188 -8.49 -21.98 4.24
N LEU A 189 -8.21 -20.68 4.32
CA LEU A 189 -7.02 -20.11 3.67
C LEU A 189 -5.74 -20.60 4.36
N ALA A 190 -5.62 -20.45 5.68
CA ALA A 190 -4.40 -20.79 6.43
C ALA A 190 -4.00 -22.27 6.29
N GLN A 191 -4.96 -23.19 6.23
CA GLN A 191 -4.71 -24.63 6.12
C GLN A 191 -4.37 -25.11 4.71
N ASN A 192 -4.71 -24.33 3.67
CA ASN A 192 -4.56 -24.76 2.28
C ASN A 192 -3.56 -23.93 1.47
N PHE A 193 -3.29 -22.68 1.87
CA PHE A 193 -2.43 -21.76 1.12
C PHE A 193 -1.03 -22.31 0.83
N HIS A 194 -0.28 -22.69 1.87
CA HIS A 194 1.10 -23.18 1.71
C HIS A 194 1.21 -24.57 1.05
N LYS A 195 0.09 -25.29 0.83
CA LYS A 195 0.09 -26.51 0.01
C LYS A 195 0.35 -26.19 -1.46
N PHE A 196 -0.11 -25.02 -1.91
CA PHE A 196 0.07 -24.54 -3.28
C PHE A 196 1.20 -23.52 -3.40
N TYR A 197 1.45 -22.75 -2.34
CA TYR A 197 2.40 -21.63 -2.34
C TYR A 197 3.41 -21.70 -1.18
N PRO A 198 4.26 -22.73 -1.08
CA PRO A 198 5.13 -22.94 0.08
C PRO A 198 6.13 -21.81 0.36
N GLN A 199 6.49 -21.04 -0.69
CA GLN A 199 7.46 -19.95 -0.60
C GLN A 199 6.83 -18.55 -0.48
N LYS A 200 5.51 -18.43 -0.64
CA LYS A 200 4.85 -17.12 -0.59
C LYS A 200 4.49 -16.78 0.86
N PRO A 201 4.80 -15.58 1.36
CA PRO A 201 4.37 -15.17 2.68
C PRO A 201 2.85 -15.05 2.79
N LEU A 202 2.29 -15.64 3.84
CA LEU A 202 0.93 -15.43 4.34
C LEU A 202 0.99 -14.65 5.65
N ILE A 203 0.27 -13.52 5.70
CA ILE A 203 0.19 -12.65 6.88
C ILE A 203 -1.27 -12.57 7.34
N CYS A 204 -1.57 -13.14 8.50
CA CYS A 204 -2.92 -13.17 9.08
C CYS A 204 -3.12 -12.12 10.18
N GLY A 205 -4.35 -11.66 10.36
CA GLY A 205 -4.77 -10.88 11.53
C GLY A 205 -5.52 -11.72 12.57
N SER A 206 -5.22 -11.57 13.86
CA SER A 206 -5.95 -12.26 14.94
C SER A 206 -5.84 -11.56 16.30
N GLY A 207 -6.97 -11.34 16.98
CA GLY A 207 -6.99 -10.71 18.30
C GLY A 207 -6.78 -9.20 18.23
N LEU A 208 -7.85 -8.46 17.94
CA LEU A 208 -7.81 -7.00 17.75
C LEU A 208 -9.09 -6.30 18.18
N ALA A 209 -9.98 -7.01 18.88
CA ALA A 209 -11.20 -6.42 19.42
C ALA A 209 -10.92 -5.59 20.68
N GLY A 210 -11.89 -4.73 20.98
CA GLY A 210 -11.89 -3.84 22.12
C GLY A 210 -11.06 -2.58 21.92
N TYR A 211 -10.85 -1.92 23.04
CA TYR A 211 -9.94 -0.79 23.25
C TYR A 211 -8.97 -1.20 24.35
N GLY A 212 -7.71 -0.77 24.27
CA GLY A 212 -6.70 -1.21 25.22
C GLY A 212 -5.29 -0.85 24.78
N ASN A 213 -4.30 -1.45 25.45
CA ASN A 213 -2.90 -1.17 25.19
C ASN A 213 -2.51 -1.55 23.76
N SER A 214 -2.10 -0.56 22.97
CA SER A 214 -1.68 -0.73 21.58
C SER A 214 -0.48 -1.67 21.43
N ASN A 215 0.42 -1.70 22.42
CA ASN A 215 1.65 -2.50 22.38
C ASN A 215 1.41 -4.01 22.53
N GLU A 216 0.20 -4.43 22.86
CA GLU A 216 -0.19 -5.85 22.88
C GLU A 216 -0.37 -6.42 21.47
N ILE A 217 -0.64 -5.57 20.48
CA ILE A 217 -0.67 -5.97 19.08
C ILE A 217 0.77 -6.20 18.65
N GLN A 218 1.08 -7.43 18.26
CA GLN A 218 2.43 -7.83 17.88
C GLN A 218 2.42 -8.58 16.56
N THR A 219 3.52 -8.48 15.82
CA THR A 219 3.79 -9.31 14.65
C THR A 219 4.62 -10.51 15.07
N LYS A 220 4.15 -11.72 14.79
CA LYS A 220 4.83 -12.97 15.13
C LYS A 220 4.99 -13.84 13.90
N LYS A 221 6.20 -14.32 13.62
CA LYS A 221 6.43 -15.41 12.67
C LYS A 221 6.11 -16.72 13.37
N ILE A 222 5.08 -17.43 12.90
CA ILE A 222 4.62 -18.68 13.53
C ILE A 222 5.12 -19.93 12.78
N ALA A 223 5.48 -19.79 11.51
CA ALA A 223 6.16 -20.82 10.72
C ALA A 223 6.94 -20.16 9.56
N ASN A 224 7.62 -20.96 8.75
CA ASN A 224 8.22 -20.45 7.52
C ASN A 224 7.14 -19.85 6.61
N ASN A 225 7.37 -18.60 6.17
CA ASN A 225 6.45 -17.82 5.36
C ASN A 225 5.05 -17.63 5.98
N PHE A 226 4.88 -17.85 7.29
CA PHE A 226 3.60 -17.69 7.96
C PHE A 226 3.71 -16.77 9.17
N TYR A 227 2.97 -15.67 9.13
CA TYR A 227 2.98 -14.60 10.12
C TYR A 227 1.57 -14.32 10.64
N VAL A 228 1.49 -13.88 11.90
CA VAL A 228 0.24 -13.41 12.51
C VAL A 228 0.48 -12.07 13.20
N CYS A 229 -0.40 -11.12 12.94
CA CYS A 229 -0.44 -9.80 13.58
C CYS A 229 -1.65 -9.72 14.52
N GLY A 230 -1.43 -9.24 15.74
CA GLY A 230 -2.47 -9.05 16.75
C GLY A 230 -2.07 -9.53 18.15
N ASP A 231 -3.01 -9.47 19.08
CA ASP A 231 -2.79 -9.86 20.48
C ASP A 231 -3.11 -11.34 20.78
N LEU A 232 -3.72 -12.05 19.82
CA LEU A 232 -4.14 -13.45 19.91
C LEU A 232 -5.10 -13.77 21.06
N LYS A 233 -5.72 -12.77 21.69
CA LYS A 233 -6.56 -12.92 22.89
C LYS A 233 -7.94 -12.29 22.71
N ASN A 234 -8.01 -11.08 22.16
CA ASN A 234 -9.23 -10.28 22.17
C ASN A 234 -10.08 -10.52 20.91
N GLU A 235 -11.12 -11.33 21.08
CA GLU A 235 -12.14 -11.60 20.07
C GLU A 235 -13.32 -10.63 20.17
N ALA A 236 -13.93 -10.33 19.02
CA ALA A 236 -15.14 -9.54 18.95
C ALA A 236 -16.33 -10.34 19.50
N LYS A 237 -17.05 -9.77 20.46
CA LYS A 237 -18.21 -10.39 21.10
C LYS A 237 -19.17 -9.33 21.62
N VAL A 238 -20.34 -9.74 22.10
CA VAL A 238 -21.28 -8.82 22.76
C VAL A 238 -20.57 -8.08 23.89
N GLY A 239 -20.61 -6.74 23.85
CA GLY A 239 -19.91 -5.87 24.80
C GLY A 239 -18.42 -5.62 24.50
N ASN A 240 -17.84 -6.26 23.47
CA ASN A 240 -16.46 -6.05 23.04
C ASN A 240 -16.37 -5.96 21.51
N GLY A 241 -16.59 -4.77 20.97
CA GLY A 241 -16.59 -4.52 19.53
C GLY A 241 -15.20 -4.27 18.94
N LEU A 242 -15.12 -4.20 17.61
CA LEU A 242 -13.90 -3.79 16.91
C LEU A 242 -13.80 -2.25 16.88
N MET A 243 -12.80 -1.69 17.55
CA MET A 243 -12.56 -0.24 17.58
C MET A 243 -11.56 0.18 16.50
N ALA A 244 -11.89 1.22 15.73
CA ALA A 244 -11.09 1.66 14.59
C ALA A 244 -9.59 1.84 14.89
N PRO A 245 -9.16 2.47 16.01
CA PRO A 245 -7.73 2.61 16.28
C PRO A 245 -7.01 1.27 16.46
N ARG A 246 -7.60 0.32 17.21
CA ARG A 246 -6.99 -0.98 17.49
C ARG A 246 -6.96 -1.87 16.23
N VAL A 247 -8.03 -1.81 15.42
CA VAL A 247 -8.07 -2.42 14.10
C VAL A 247 -6.93 -1.87 13.22
N ASN A 248 -6.76 -0.54 13.18
CA ASN A 248 -5.77 0.11 12.34
C ASN A 248 -4.34 -0.19 12.78
N ILE A 249 -4.08 -0.32 14.08
CA ILE A 249 -2.78 -0.75 14.58
C ILE A 249 -2.47 -2.15 14.04
N CYS A 250 -3.39 -3.11 14.15
CA CYS A 250 -3.18 -4.46 13.63
C CYS A 250 -3.02 -4.47 12.09
N ALA A 251 -3.83 -3.69 11.38
CA ALA A 251 -3.69 -3.49 9.93
C ALA A 251 -2.32 -2.90 9.57
N ALA A 252 -1.82 -1.94 10.34
CA ALA A 252 -0.51 -1.33 10.14
C ALA A 252 0.62 -2.32 10.41
N HIS A 253 0.47 -3.22 11.38
CA HIS A 253 1.40 -4.33 11.58
C HIS A 253 1.46 -5.26 10.36
N GLN A 254 0.31 -5.61 9.76
CA GLN A 254 0.29 -6.42 8.52
C GLN A 254 0.92 -5.66 7.35
N ALA A 255 0.53 -4.41 7.12
CA ALA A 255 1.05 -3.60 6.01
C ALA A 255 2.56 -3.32 6.15
N ASN A 256 3.04 -3.02 7.36
CA ASN A 256 4.47 -2.78 7.58
C ASN A 256 5.31 -4.04 7.36
N LEU A 257 4.81 -5.21 7.79
CA LEU A 257 5.48 -6.48 7.54
C LEU A 257 5.55 -6.80 6.03
N VAL A 258 4.52 -6.46 5.24
CA VAL A 258 4.59 -6.56 3.78
C VAL A 258 5.79 -5.77 3.25
N LEU A 259 5.97 -4.50 3.68
CA LEU A 259 7.09 -3.68 3.24
C LEU A 259 8.44 -4.28 3.64
N GLU A 260 8.56 -4.77 4.88
CA GLU A 260 9.77 -5.42 5.40
C GLU A 260 10.18 -6.66 4.58
N LEU A 261 9.21 -7.51 4.26
CA LEU A 261 9.44 -8.73 3.47
C LEU A 261 9.81 -8.41 2.02
N LEU A 262 9.18 -7.40 1.42
CA LEU A 262 9.52 -6.94 0.07
C LEU A 262 10.90 -6.28 0.01
N ALA A 263 11.30 -5.55 1.06
CA ALA A 263 12.64 -4.99 1.17
C ALA A 263 13.72 -6.09 1.23
N SER A 264 13.44 -7.17 1.96
CA SER A 264 14.41 -8.23 2.24
C SER A 264 14.69 -9.15 1.05
N LYS A 265 13.74 -9.32 0.12
CA LYS A 265 13.90 -10.15 -1.09
C LYS A 265 15.02 -9.67 -2.03
N ASN A 266 15.50 -8.42 -1.90
CA ASN A 266 16.52 -7.82 -2.77
C ASN A 266 17.92 -7.72 -2.13
N ASN A 267 18.10 -8.24 -0.92
CA ASN A 267 19.41 -8.32 -0.26
C ASN A 267 20.08 -9.71 -0.41
N GLY A 268 19.48 -10.60 -1.20
CA GLY A 268 19.97 -11.96 -1.49
C GLY A 268 20.38 -12.14 -2.94
#